data_AF-I4FKJ3-F1
#
_entry.id   AF-I4FKJ3-F1
#
_cell.length_a   1.000
_cell.length_b   1.000
_cell.length_c   1.000
_cell.angle_alpha   90.00
_cell.angle_beta   90.00
_cell.angle_gamma   90.00
#
_symmetry.space_group_name_H-M   'P 1'
#
loop_
_entity.id
_entity.type
_entity.pdbx_description
1 polymer ?
#
loop_
_entity_poly.entity_id
_entity_poly.type
_entity_poly.pdbx_seq_one_letter_code
_entity_poly.pdbx_strand_id
1 'polypeptide(L)' 'MNQLIWIADGVALAIHHRQIAEHGGLEGIRDEGLLESALSRPQNLLAYSESPPDMASLAAAYAYGIVKNHPFVDGK' A
#
# COMPACT_ATOMS: atom_id res chain seq x y z
N MET A 1 10.35 -17.70 15.08
CA MET A 1 9.59 -16.44 15.00
C MET A 1 9.42 -16.12 13.52
N ASN A 2 8.19 -16.01 13.01
CA ASN A 2 7.99 -15.70 11.60
C ASN A 2 8.26 -14.20 11.38
N GLN A 3 9.23 -13.88 10.53
CA GLN A 3 9.52 -12.50 10.17
C GLN A 3 8.38 -11.95 9.33
N LEU A 4 7.96 -10.71 9.61
CA LEU A 4 6.99 -10.00 8.78
C LEU A 4 7.58 -9.74 7.39
N ILE A 5 6.79 -10.01 6.36
CA ILE A 5 7.13 -9.73 4.96
C ILE A 5 6.29 -8.53 4.52
N TRP A 6 6.96 -7.44 4.17
CA TRP A 6 6.31 -6.22 3.70
C TRP A 6 6.02 -6.29 2.20
N ILE A 7 4.96 -5.61 1.77
CA ILE A 7 4.64 -5.49 0.34
C ILE A 7 5.70 -4.58 -0.30
N ALA A 8 6.47 -5.15 -1.23
CA ALA A 8 7.40 -4.38 -2.05
C ALA A 8 6.63 -3.55 -3.09
N ASP A 9 7.19 -2.39 -3.46
CA ASP A 9 6.56 -1.46 -4.40
C ASP A 9 6.20 -2.15 -5.72
N GLY A 10 7.12 -2.94 -6.28
CA GLY A 10 6.87 -3.71 -7.51
C GLY A 10 5.70 -4.70 -7.40
N VAL A 11 5.43 -5.24 -6.21
CA VAL A 11 4.26 -6.10 -5.97
C VAL A 11 2.99 -5.27 -5.97
N ALA A 12 2.99 -4.10 -5.32
CA ALA A 12 1.85 -3.19 -5.34
C ALA A 12 1.53 -2.72 -6.77
N LEU A 13 2.55 -2.38 -7.55
CA LEU A 13 2.41 -2.00 -8.96
C LEU A 13 1.87 -3.16 -9.81
N ALA A 14 2.38 -4.37 -9.63
CA ALA A 14 1.92 -5.54 -10.37
C ALA A 14 0.45 -5.88 -10.06
N ILE A 15 0.03 -5.72 -8.80
CA ILE A 15 -1.37 -5.88 -8.40
C ILE A 15 -2.24 -4.81 -9.07
N HIS A 16 -1.85 -3.54 -8.99
CA HIS A 16 -2.59 -2.43 -9.62
C HIS A 16 -2.75 -2.64 -11.13
N HIS A 17 -1.65 -2.95 -11.83
CA HIS A 17 -1.67 -3.23 -13.26
C HIS A 17 -2.61 -4.39 -13.61
N ARG A 18 -2.63 -5.47 -12.80
CA ARG A 18 -3.60 -6.56 -13.00
C ARG A 18 -5.04 -6.10 -12.81
N GLN A 19 -5.32 -5.28 -11.79
CA GLN A 19 -6.67 -4.77 -11.56
C GLN A 19 -7.17 -3.93 -12.74
N ILE A 20 -6.34 -3.03 -13.27
CA ILE A 20 -6.68 -2.23 -14.46
C ILE A 20 -6.89 -3.12 -15.68
N ALA A 21 -6.02 -4.10 -15.92
CA ALA A 21 -6.16 -5.01 -17.05
C ALA A 21 -7.46 -5.84 -17.01
N GLU A 22 -7.92 -6.21 -15.82
CA GLU A 22 -9.13 -7.02 -15.64
C GLU A 22 -10.43 -6.18 -15.63
N HIS A 23 -10.39 -4.95 -15.10
CA HIS A 23 -11.60 -4.16 -14.80
C HIS A 23 -11.71 -2.88 -15.64
N GLY A 24 -10.69 -2.55 -16.42
CA GLY A 24 -10.56 -1.29 -17.14
C GLY A 24 -10.14 -0.12 -16.25
N GLY A 25 -9.83 1.01 -16.87
CA GLY A 25 -9.34 2.22 -16.22
C GLY A 25 -8.07 2.75 -16.87
N LEU A 26 -7.53 3.84 -16.34
CA LEU A 26 -6.26 4.41 -16.81
C LEU A 26 -5.06 3.80 -16.07
N GLU A 27 -4.08 3.34 -16.84
CA GLU A 27 -2.79 2.91 -16.28
C GLU A 27 -1.96 4.10 -15.81
N GLY A 28 -1.08 3.84 -14.84
CA GLY A 28 -0.02 4.77 -14.44
C GLY A 28 -0.05 5.16 -12.98
N ILE A 29 1.14 5.56 -12.52
CA ILE A 29 1.35 6.15 -11.20
C ILE A 29 1.17 7.66 -11.34
N ARG A 30 0.31 8.23 -10.50
CA ARG A 30 0.12 9.68 -10.40
C ARG A 30 1.28 10.33 -9.66
N ASP A 31 1.72 9.70 -8.57
CA ASP A 31 2.80 10.19 -7.73
C ASP A 31 3.46 9.01 -6.98
N GLU A 32 4.75 8.78 -7.25
CA GLU A 32 5.53 7.69 -6.65
C GLU A 32 5.76 7.91 -5.15
N GLY A 33 6.02 9.16 -4.72
CA GLY A 33 6.22 9.48 -3.32
C GLY A 33 4.95 9.24 -2.49
N LEU A 34 3.78 9.44 -3.08
CA LEU A 34 2.50 9.08 -2.45
C LEU A 34 2.32 7.56 -2.32
N LEU A 35 2.84 6.76 -3.25
CA LEU A 35 2.82 5.30 -3.16
C LEU A 35 3.79 4.81 -2.07
N GLU A 36 5.04 5.25 -2.12
CA GLU A 36 6.07 4.92 -1.12
C GLU A 36 5.62 5.30 0.29
N SER A 37 5.05 6.49 0.44
CA SER A 37 4.47 6.97 1.70
C SER A 37 3.37 6.04 2.20
N ALA A 38 2.47 5.58 1.31
CA ALA A 38 1.38 4.66 1.65
C ALA A 38 1.91 3.28 2.09
N LEU A 39 2.89 2.73 1.37
CA LEU A 39 3.47 1.42 1.67
C LEU A 39 4.35 1.43 2.94
N SER A 40 4.89 2.59 3.30
CA SER A 40 5.67 2.78 4.54
C SER A 40 4.80 2.96 5.78
N ARG A 41 3.51 3.32 5.66
CA ARG A 41 2.63 3.57 6.82
C ARG A 41 2.56 2.42 7.82
N PRO A 42 2.32 1.15 7.44
CA PRO A 42 2.27 0.06 8.41
C PRO A 42 3.62 -0.22 9.07
N GLN A 43 4.73 -0.02 8.34
CA GLN A 43 6.07 -0.16 8.91
C GLN A 43 6.30 0.89 10.00
N ASN A 44 5.90 2.15 9.73
CA ASN A 44 5.93 3.22 10.71
C ASN A 44 4.98 2.94 11.89
N LEU A 45 3.77 2.42 11.63
CA LEU A 45 2.84 2.04 12.68
C LEU A 45 3.45 0.98 13.61
N LEU A 46 4.08 -0.06 13.06
CA LEU A 46 4.75 -1.08 13.85
C LEU A 46 5.93 -0.51 14.66
N ALA A 47 6.73 0.37 14.05
CA ALA A 47 7.95 0.90 14.66
C ALA A 47 7.69 1.91 15.79
N TYR A 48 6.61 2.69 15.70
CA TYR A 48 6.40 3.86 16.56
C TYR A 48 5.17 3.78 17.47
N SER A 49 4.35 2.73 17.40
CA SER A 49 3.19 2.60 18.29
C SER A 49 3.61 2.21 19.71
N GLU A 50 2.95 2.79 20.72
CA GLU A 50 3.15 2.45 22.14
C GLU A 50 2.78 0.99 22.44
N SER A 51 1.76 0.48 21.74
CA SER A 51 1.35 -0.94 21.77
C SER A 51 1.58 -1.57 20.40
N PRO A 52 2.13 -2.80 20.33
CA PRO A 52 2.34 -3.48 19.05
C PRO A 52 1.00 -3.66 18.30
N PRO A 53 0.86 -3.14 17.07
CA PRO A 53 -0.32 -3.38 16.25
C PRO A 53 -0.41 -4.85 15.85
N ASP A 54 -1.64 -5.35 15.74
CA ASP A 54 -1.90 -6.67 15.17
C ASP A 54 -1.84 -6.63 13.63
N MET A 55 -1.89 -7.82 13.00
CA MET A 55 -1.83 -7.95 11.54
C MET A 55 -2.97 -7.20 10.83
N ALA A 56 -4.16 -7.17 11.44
CA ALA A 56 -5.31 -6.47 10.87
C ALA A 56 -5.08 -4.96 10.85
N SER A 57 -4.50 -4.40 11.91
CA SER A 57 -4.14 -2.99 12.00
C SER A 57 -3.08 -2.59 10.96
N LEU A 58 -2.07 -3.45 10.74
CA LEU A 58 -1.06 -3.23 9.71
C LEU A 58 -1.67 -3.29 8.28
N ALA A 59 -2.55 -4.25 8.01
CA ALA A 59 -3.25 -4.33 6.73
C ALA A 59 -4.17 -3.12 6.50
N ALA A 60 -4.89 -2.67 7.53
CA ALA A 60 -5.73 -1.48 7.45
C ALA A 60 -4.90 -0.21 7.19
N ALA A 61 -3.68 -0.11 7.74
CA ALA A 61 -2.78 1.01 7.49
C ALA A 61 -2.31 1.07 6.02
N TYR A 62 -2.06 -0.07 5.37
CA TYR A 62 -1.83 -0.14 3.93
C TYR A 62 -3.03 0.42 3.15
N ALA A 63 -4.21 -0.17 3.36
CA ALA A 63 -5.42 0.20 2.62
C ALA A 63 -5.77 1.68 2.80
N TYR A 64 -5.72 2.17 4.04
CA TYR A 64 -5.94 3.59 4.34
C TYR A 64 -4.93 4.47 3.61
N GLY A 65 -3.64 4.12 3.63
CA GLY A 65 -2.59 4.87 2.95
C GLY A 65 -2.84 4.99 1.46
N ILE A 66 -3.11 3.87 0.78
CA ILE A 66 -3.32 3.82 -0.66
C ILE A 66 -4.57 4.63 -1.07
N VAL A 67 -5.70 4.39 -0.41
CA VAL A 67 -6.96 5.09 -0.70
C VAL A 67 -6.85 6.59 -0.44
N LYS A 68 -6.22 6.97 0.69
CA LYS A 68 -6.10 8.37 1.10
C LYS A 68 -5.12 9.15 0.23
N ASN A 69 -3.95 8.57 -0.05
CA ASN A 69 -2.91 9.21 -0.85
C ASN A 69 -3.28 9.22 -2.34
N HIS A 70 -4.05 8.23 -2.81
CA HIS A 70 -4.43 8.07 -4.20
C HIS A 70 -3.23 8.11 -5.16
N PRO A 71 -2.27 7.20 -5.01
CA PRO A 71 -1.01 7.28 -5.74
C PRO A 71 -1.12 6.95 -7.23
N PHE A 72 -2.21 6.31 -7.67
CA PHE A 72 -2.44 5.93 -9.06
C PHE A 72 -3.29 6.95 -9.82
N VAL A 73 -3.19 6.92 -11.15
CA VAL A 73 -4.02 7.75 -12.03
C VAL A 73 -5.49 7.35 -11.92
N ASP A 74 -5.75 6.04 -11.83
CA ASP A 74 -7.08 5.43 -11.67
C ASP A 74 -6.96 4.11 -10.89
N GLY A 75 -8.08 3.49 -10.49
CA GLY A 75 -8.08 2.19 -9.79
C GLY A 75 -7.52 2.25 -8.37
N LYS A 76 -8.19 3.01 -7.48
CA LYS A 76 -7.80 3.21 -6.07
C LYS A 76 -7.62 1.92 -5.28
#